data_AF-A0A536TC70-F1
#
_entry.id   AF-A0A536TC70-F1
#
_cell.length_a   1.000
_cell.length_b   1.000
_cell.length_c   1.000
_cell.angle_alpha   90.00
_cell.angle_beta   90.00
_cell.angle_gamma   90.00
#
_symmetry.space_group_name_H-M   'P 1'
#
loop_
_entity.id
_entity.type
_entity.pdbx_description
1 polymer ?
#
loop_
_entity_poly.entity_id
_entity_poly.type
_entity_poly.pdbx_seq_one_letter_code
_entity_poly.pdbx_strand_id
1 'polypeptide(L)'
;MAMKRLLLAALALLAMAFAPVSASAQNMTLDFPSWQAEDPGFAEWWKALIAEYEAKHAGVKIKLYSIPFVNYVNQLTVRFAGHNPPDIVHLPTRNFASFASQQWLEPIDDLIKTTDIPAKWSPLQSEMVWDGKTYGLLLLPYGNLLYYNEKILQDAG
;
A
#
# COMPACT_ATOMS: atom_id res chain seq x y z
N MET A 1 -28.13 0.03 -62.16
CA MET A 1 -27.59 -1.07 -61.31
C MET A 1 -26.42 -0.64 -60.42
N ALA A 2 -26.09 0.66 -60.30
CA ALA A 2 -24.95 1.14 -59.51
C ALA A 2 -25.32 1.62 -58.08
N MET A 3 -26.59 2.02 -57.84
CA MET A 3 -27.00 2.61 -56.56
C MET A 3 -27.20 1.60 -55.42
N LYS A 4 -27.46 0.32 -55.73
CA LYS A 4 -27.65 -0.75 -54.72
C LYS A 4 -26.34 -1.25 -54.11
N ARG A 5 -25.18 -0.97 -54.72
CA ARG A 5 -23.86 -1.40 -54.20
C ARG A 5 -23.28 -0.42 -53.18
N LEU A 6 -23.75 0.83 -53.15
CA LEU A 6 -23.28 1.84 -52.20
C LEU A 6 -23.93 1.73 -50.81
N LEU A 7 -25.14 1.17 -50.70
CA LEU A 7 -25.82 0.97 -49.41
C LEU A 7 -25.28 -0.22 -48.59
N LEU A 8 -24.66 -1.20 -49.23
CA LEU A 8 -24.04 -2.35 -48.55
C LEU A 8 -22.65 -2.03 -47.97
N ALA A 9 -21.96 -1.00 -48.48
CA ALA A 9 -20.67 -0.56 -47.94
C ALA A 9 -20.81 0.31 -46.68
N ALA A 10 -21.94 1.02 -46.52
CA ALA A 10 -22.19 1.88 -45.36
C ALA A 10 -22.58 1.11 -44.09
N LEU A 11 -23.14 -0.10 -44.22
CA LEU A 11 -23.52 -0.92 -43.06
C LEU A 11 -22.33 -1.71 -42.45
N ALA A 12 -21.24 -1.89 -43.19
CA ALA A 12 -20.04 -2.58 -42.70
C ALA A 12 -19.14 -1.69 -41.84
N LEU A 13 -19.24 -0.36 -41.98
CA LEU A 13 -18.44 0.60 -41.20
C LEU A 13 -19.07 0.97 -39.84
N LEU A 14 -20.35 0.67 -39.63
CA LEU A 14 -21.03 0.95 -38.36
C LEU A 14 -20.88 -0.18 -37.31
N ALA A 15 -20.36 -1.34 -37.71
CA ALA A 15 -20.21 -2.51 -36.83
C ALA A 15 -18.86 -2.54 -36.06
N MET A 16 -17.92 -1.64 -36.35
CA MET A 16 -16.62 -1.57 -35.64
C MET A 16 -16.60 -0.59 -34.46
N ALA A 17 -17.68 0.14 -34.18
CA ALA A 17 -17.70 1.15 -33.12
C ALA A 17 -18.10 0.61 -31.72
N PHE A 18 -18.35 -0.70 -31.58
CA PHE A 18 -18.74 -1.33 -30.32
C PHE A 18 -17.90 -2.59 -30.00
N ALA A 19 -16.62 -2.59 -30.36
CA ALA A 19 -15.70 -3.49 -29.68
C ALA A 19 -15.50 -2.93 -28.26
N PRO A 20 -15.87 -3.65 -27.19
CA PRO A 20 -15.40 -3.26 -25.86
C PRO A 20 -13.87 -3.25 -25.96
N VAL A 21 -13.28 -2.09 -25.72
CA VAL A 21 -11.86 -2.02 -25.40
C VAL A 21 -11.73 -2.79 -24.11
N SER A 22 -11.47 -4.09 -24.23
CA SER A 22 -10.98 -4.89 -23.12
C SER A 22 -9.67 -4.21 -22.74
N ALA A 23 -9.73 -3.36 -21.72
CA ALA A 23 -8.55 -2.93 -21.00
C ALA A 23 -7.82 -4.21 -20.64
N SER A 24 -6.73 -4.50 -21.36
CA SER A 24 -5.87 -5.63 -21.05
C SER A 24 -5.39 -5.37 -19.63
N ALA A 25 -6.00 -6.05 -18.66
CA ALA A 25 -5.53 -6.06 -17.29
C ALA A 25 -4.09 -6.56 -17.34
N GLN A 26 -3.14 -5.64 -17.26
CA GLN A 26 -1.73 -5.97 -17.29
C GLN A 26 -1.47 -6.68 -15.97
N ASN A 27 -1.17 -7.99 -16.04
CA ASN A 27 -0.89 -8.77 -14.85
C ASN A 27 0.31 -8.15 -14.14
N MET A 28 0.08 -7.59 -12.95
CA MET A 28 1.07 -6.87 -12.14
C MET A 28 1.17 -7.55 -10.78
N THR A 29 2.39 -7.78 -10.30
CA THR A 29 2.64 -8.28 -8.95
C THR A 29 3.38 -7.21 -8.16
N LEU A 30 2.77 -6.74 -7.07
CA LEU A 30 3.32 -5.77 -6.14
C LEU A 30 4.15 -6.48 -5.07
N ASP A 31 5.40 -6.07 -4.91
CA ASP A 31 6.33 -6.58 -3.92
C ASP A 31 6.05 -5.97 -2.54
N PHE A 32 5.74 -6.81 -1.55
CA PHE A 32 5.35 -6.37 -0.22
C PHE A 32 6.04 -7.16 0.91
N PRO A 33 7.28 -6.81 1.29
CA PRO A 33 7.92 -7.37 2.47
C PRO A 33 7.32 -6.82 3.76
N SER A 34 7.06 -7.67 4.75
CA SER A 34 6.61 -7.25 6.09
C SER A 34 7.10 -8.22 7.16
N TRP A 35 7.54 -7.71 8.31
CA TRP A 35 7.82 -8.60 9.46
C TRP A 35 6.55 -9.26 10.00
N GLN A 36 5.38 -8.68 9.72
CA GLN A 36 4.08 -9.18 10.16
C GLN A 36 3.45 -10.20 9.19
N ALA A 37 4.12 -10.57 8.10
CA ALA A 37 3.55 -11.47 7.09
C ALA A 37 3.17 -12.85 7.66
N GLU A 38 3.82 -13.26 8.76
CA GLU A 38 3.64 -14.54 9.44
C GLU A 38 3.33 -14.39 10.95
N ASP A 39 3.29 -13.15 11.47
CA ASP A 39 2.97 -12.89 12.88
C ASP A 39 1.49 -13.21 13.17
N PRO A 40 1.19 -14.07 14.16
CA PRO A 40 -0.19 -14.41 14.51
C PRO A 40 -1.04 -13.17 14.83
N GLY A 41 -2.25 -13.11 14.29
CA GLY A 41 -3.17 -11.99 14.41
C GLY A 41 -2.99 -10.96 13.30
N PHE A 42 -1.75 -10.54 12.99
CA PHE A 42 -1.48 -9.58 11.92
C PHE A 42 -1.50 -10.24 10.54
N ALA A 43 -0.96 -11.45 10.41
CA ALA A 43 -0.87 -12.17 9.14
C ALA A 43 -2.26 -12.44 8.55
N GLU A 44 -3.23 -12.83 9.37
CA GLU A 44 -4.61 -13.09 8.99
C GLU A 44 -5.29 -11.82 8.48
N TRP A 45 -5.08 -10.69 9.17
CA TRP A 45 -5.60 -9.39 8.76
C TRP A 45 -5.01 -8.95 7.41
N TRP A 46 -3.67 -9.01 7.26
CA TRP A 46 -3.02 -8.65 6.00
C TRP A 46 -3.49 -9.51 4.83
N LYS A 47 -3.58 -10.84 5.02
CA LYS A 47 -4.03 -11.77 3.97
C LYS A 47 -5.47 -11.51 3.57
N ALA A 48 -6.35 -11.22 4.53
CA ALA A 48 -7.74 -10.89 4.26
C ALA A 48 -7.87 -9.57 3.47
N LEU A 49 -7.13 -8.53 3.88
CA LEU A 49 -7.10 -7.24 3.17
C LEU A 49 -6.58 -7.38 1.74
N ILE A 50 -5.49 -8.13 1.56
CA ILE A 50 -4.91 -8.40 0.23
C ILE A 50 -5.91 -9.16 -0.64
N ALA A 51 -6.55 -10.21 -0.11
CA ALA A 51 -7.53 -10.99 -0.85
C ALA A 51 -8.72 -10.13 -1.31
N GLU A 52 -9.22 -9.24 -0.46
CA GLU A 52 -10.30 -8.31 -0.82
C GLU A 52 -9.85 -7.32 -1.91
N TYR A 53 -8.64 -6.79 -1.81
CA TYR A 53 -8.08 -5.90 -2.83
C TYR A 53 -7.91 -6.63 -4.18
N GLU A 54 -7.27 -7.79 -4.20
CA GLU A 54 -7.07 -8.56 -5.44
C GLU A 54 -8.40 -8.96 -6.10
N ALA A 55 -9.45 -9.25 -5.32
CA ALA A 55 -10.78 -9.56 -5.85
C ALA A 55 -11.43 -8.36 -6.56
N LYS A 56 -11.13 -7.13 -6.13
CA LYS A 56 -11.63 -5.88 -6.73
C LYS A 56 -10.75 -5.37 -7.88
N HIS A 57 -9.51 -5.87 -7.99
CA HIS A 57 -8.51 -5.38 -8.93
C HIS A 57 -7.97 -6.53 -9.79
N ALA A 58 -8.75 -6.92 -10.82
CA ALA A 58 -8.37 -7.98 -11.74
C ALA A 58 -7.00 -7.71 -12.38
N GLY A 59 -6.13 -8.73 -12.37
CA GLY A 59 -4.76 -8.63 -12.87
C GLY A 59 -3.73 -8.14 -11.84
N VAL A 60 -4.14 -7.65 -10.67
CA VAL A 60 -3.19 -7.29 -9.60
C VAL A 60 -2.99 -8.46 -8.64
N LYS A 61 -1.73 -8.70 -8.28
CA LYS A 61 -1.30 -9.61 -7.23
C LYS A 61 -0.42 -8.88 -6.23
N ILE A 62 -0.54 -9.19 -4.95
CA ILE A 62 0.30 -8.64 -3.90
C ILE A 62 1.10 -9.78 -3.28
N LYS A 63 2.42 -9.74 -3.48
CA LYS A 63 3.35 -10.73 -2.94
C LYS A 63 3.77 -10.30 -1.53
N LEU A 64 2.99 -10.70 -0.54
CA LEU A 64 3.33 -10.57 0.87
C LEU A 64 4.30 -11.69 1.31
N TYR A 65 5.42 -11.33 1.93
CA TYR A 65 6.36 -12.30 2.51
C TYR A 65 7.10 -11.74 3.73
N SER A 66 7.61 -12.66 4.55
CA SER A 66 8.25 -12.34 5.81
C SER A 66 9.71 -11.91 5.62
N ILE A 67 10.10 -10.83 6.31
CA ILE A 67 11.49 -10.52 6.62
C ILE A 67 11.57 -10.35 8.14
N PRO A 68 12.44 -11.09 8.86
CA PRO A 68 12.55 -10.97 10.32
C PRO A 68 12.81 -9.53 10.75
N PHE A 69 12.08 -9.06 11.77
CA PHE A 69 12.13 -7.66 12.22
C PHE A 69 13.55 -7.13 12.48
N VAL A 70 14.41 -7.96 13.07
CA VAL A 70 15.82 -7.62 13.37
C VAL A 70 16.62 -7.21 12.12
N ASN A 71 16.28 -7.77 10.96
CA ASN A 71 16.95 -7.50 9.69
C ASN A 71 16.16 -6.54 8.79
N TYR A 72 14.91 -6.24 9.15
CA TYR A 72 13.93 -5.62 8.25
C TYR A 72 14.39 -4.27 7.71
N VAL A 73 14.69 -3.32 8.61
CA VAL A 73 15.10 -1.96 8.22
C VAL A 73 16.40 -1.98 7.43
N ASN A 74 17.39 -2.79 7.84
CA ASN A 74 18.66 -2.89 7.12
C ASN A 74 18.45 -3.41 5.69
N GLN A 75 17.62 -4.44 5.50
CA GLN A 75 17.32 -4.95 4.15
C GLN A 75 16.58 -3.92 3.30
N LEU A 76 15.60 -3.20 3.85
CA LEU A 76 14.94 -2.12 3.13
C LEU A 76 15.93 -1.04 2.72
N THR A 77 16.76 -0.54 3.65
CA THR A 77 17.77 0.49 3.35
C THR A 77 18.70 0.06 2.21
N VAL A 78 19.19 -1.19 2.22
CA VAL A 78 20.02 -1.73 1.14
C VAL A 78 19.27 -1.75 -0.19
N ARG A 79 18.00 -2.16 -0.18
CA ARG A 79 17.16 -2.22 -1.38
C ARG A 79 16.89 -0.84 -1.97
N PHE A 80 16.56 0.14 -1.15
CA PHE A 80 16.37 1.52 -1.59
C PHE A 80 17.67 2.13 -2.15
N ALA A 81 18.78 1.99 -1.43
CA ALA A 81 20.09 2.44 -1.90
C ALA A 81 20.55 1.73 -3.19
N GLY A 82 20.14 0.47 -3.38
CA GLY A 82 20.40 -0.32 -4.58
C GLY A 82 19.38 -0.10 -5.72
N HIS A 83 18.53 0.92 -5.63
CA HIS A 83 17.50 1.23 -6.64
C HIS A 83 16.53 0.07 -6.96
N ASN A 84 16.23 -0.78 -5.96
CA ASN A 84 15.27 -1.86 -6.08
C ASN A 84 14.33 -1.92 -4.84
N PRO A 85 13.62 -0.82 -4.53
CA PRO A 85 12.69 -0.79 -3.40
C PRO A 85 11.50 -1.74 -3.62
N PRO A 86 10.82 -2.17 -2.55
CA PRO A 86 9.50 -2.79 -2.69
C PRO A 86 8.46 -1.76 -3.13
N ASP A 87 7.37 -2.23 -3.75
CA ASP A 87 6.25 -1.38 -4.16
C ASP A 87 5.43 -0.92 -2.94
N ILE A 88 5.27 -1.79 -1.95
CA ILE A 88 4.57 -1.49 -0.69
C ILE A 88 5.58 -1.54 0.46
N VAL A 89 5.66 -0.43 1.19
CA VAL A 89 6.66 -0.20 2.22
C VAL A 89 5.99 -0.16 3.59
N HIS A 90 6.12 -1.24 4.36
CA HIS A 90 5.69 -1.25 5.77
C HIS A 90 6.87 -0.86 6.65
N LEU A 91 6.95 0.39 7.10
CA LEU A 91 8.07 0.88 7.91
C LEU A 91 7.71 0.95 9.39
N PRO A 92 8.64 0.62 10.32
CA PRO A 92 8.50 1.03 11.70
C PRO A 92 8.50 2.57 11.76
N THR A 93 7.53 3.17 12.44
CA THR A 93 7.32 4.63 12.50
C THR A 93 8.61 5.40 12.84
N ARG A 94 9.43 4.87 13.76
CA ARG A 94 10.72 5.48 14.15
C ARG A 94 11.73 5.66 13.00
N ASN A 95 11.56 4.95 11.89
CA ASN A 95 12.46 5.00 10.72
C ASN A 95 11.89 5.87 9.59
N PHE A 96 10.62 6.27 9.66
CA PHE A 96 9.94 7.05 8.63
C PHE A 96 10.73 8.29 8.21
N ALA A 97 11.11 9.14 9.18
CA ALA A 97 11.80 10.40 8.91
C ALA A 97 13.11 10.22 8.12
N SER A 98 13.88 9.16 8.42
CA SER A 98 15.13 8.85 7.73
C SER A 98 14.92 8.39 6.28
N PHE A 99 13.83 7.69 5.99
CA PHE A 99 13.48 7.28 4.63
C PHE A 99 12.90 8.47 3.85
N ALA A 100 12.02 9.26 4.47
CA ALA A 100 11.45 10.46 3.86
C ALA A 100 12.53 11.50 3.51
N SER A 101 13.51 11.72 4.41
CA SER A 101 14.61 12.68 4.17
C SER A 101 15.51 12.31 3.00
N GLN A 102 15.54 11.02 2.62
CA GLN A 102 16.30 10.53 1.47
C GLN A 102 15.50 10.58 0.16
N GLN A 103 14.29 11.15 0.18
CA GLN A 103 13.39 11.23 -0.98
C GLN A 103 13.04 9.84 -1.55
N TRP A 104 13.02 8.83 -0.69
CA TRP A 104 12.72 7.45 -1.06
C TRP A 104 11.22 7.13 -1.08
N LEU A 105 10.40 7.95 -0.43
CA LEU A 105 8.96 7.74 -0.31
C LEU A 105 8.20 8.70 -1.23
N GLU A 106 7.10 8.23 -1.80
CA GLU A 106 6.19 9.05 -2.60
C GLU A 106 5.14 9.71 -1.69
N PRO A 107 4.85 11.01 -1.86
CA PRO A 107 3.76 11.65 -1.11
C PRO A 107 2.41 11.10 -1.57
N ILE A 108 1.53 10.81 -0.63
CA ILE A 108 0.23 10.16 -0.89
C ILE A 108 -0.94 11.13 -0.89
N ASP A 109 -0.73 12.43 -0.60
CA ASP A 109 -1.81 13.42 -0.41
C ASP A 109 -2.79 13.43 -1.59
N ASP A 110 -2.29 13.43 -2.82
CA ASP A 110 -3.12 13.43 -4.03
C ASP A 110 -3.87 12.11 -4.25
N LEU A 111 -3.33 10.98 -3.78
CA LEU A 111 -3.95 9.66 -3.88
C LEU A 111 -5.14 9.52 -2.93
N ILE A 112 -5.07 10.17 -1.77
CA ILE A 112 -6.06 9.99 -0.70
C ILE A 112 -7.06 11.15 -0.59
N LYS A 113 -6.83 12.30 -1.23
CA LYS A 113 -7.67 13.50 -1.07
C LYS A 113 -9.16 13.31 -1.40
N THR A 114 -9.50 12.34 -2.26
CA THR A 114 -10.88 12.02 -2.65
C THR A 114 -11.50 10.89 -1.83
N THR A 115 -10.73 10.28 -0.93
CA THR A 115 -11.17 9.20 -0.05
C THR A 115 -11.66 9.75 1.28
N ASP A 116 -12.30 8.90 2.09
CA ASP A 116 -12.68 9.22 3.46
C ASP A 116 -11.53 9.03 4.48
N ILE A 117 -10.35 8.58 4.01
CA ILE A 117 -9.20 8.27 4.86
C ILE A 117 -8.72 9.50 5.66
N PRO A 118 -8.50 10.69 5.06
CA PRO A 118 -7.99 11.84 5.80
C PRO A 118 -8.90 12.28 6.96
N ALA A 119 -10.21 12.11 6.80
CA ALA A 119 -11.21 12.45 7.82
C ALA A 119 -11.23 11.48 9.01
N LYS A 120 -10.62 10.29 8.87
CA LYS A 120 -10.59 9.22 9.87
C LYS A 120 -9.27 9.14 10.64
N TRP A 121 -8.34 10.04 10.37
CA TRP A 121 -7.03 10.01 10.98
C TRP A 121 -7.06 10.29 12.48
N SER A 122 -6.25 9.53 13.22
CA SER A 122 -5.90 9.92 14.59
C SER A 122 -4.95 11.12 14.55
N PRO A 123 -4.85 11.92 15.63
CA PRO A 123 -3.86 13.00 15.71
C PRO A 123 -2.42 12.54 15.44
N LEU A 124 -2.10 11.27 15.77
CA LEU A 124 -0.76 10.70 15.57
C LEU A 124 -0.38 10.54 14.10
N GLN A 125 -1.33 10.60 13.17
CA GLN A 125 -1.03 10.56 11.74
C GLN A 125 -0.07 11.68 11.30
N SER A 126 0.04 12.78 12.05
CA SER A 126 1.04 13.82 11.80
C SER A 126 2.48 13.31 11.84
N GLU A 127 2.75 12.15 12.46
CA GLU A 127 4.06 11.51 12.44
C GLU A 127 4.50 11.06 11.04
N MET A 128 3.55 10.87 10.12
CA MET A 128 3.82 10.50 8.72
C MET A 128 3.96 11.73 7.79
N VAL A 129 4.12 12.93 8.36
CA VAL A 129 4.33 14.16 7.60
C VAL A 129 5.81 14.49 7.56
N TRP A 130 6.33 14.78 6.37
CA TRP A 130 7.68 15.30 6.14
C TRP A 130 7.59 16.46 5.17
N ASP A 131 8.29 17.57 5.47
CA ASP A 131 8.30 18.77 4.60
C ASP A 131 6.89 19.23 4.15
N GLY A 132 5.93 19.17 5.06
CA GLY A 132 4.55 19.61 4.84
C GLY A 132 3.67 18.67 3.99
N LYS A 133 4.15 17.47 3.63
CA LYS A 133 3.40 16.46 2.86
C LYS A 133 3.27 15.14 3.60
N THR A 134 2.24 14.38 3.30
CA THR A 134 1.99 13.06 3.90
C THR A 134 2.63 11.97 3.06
N TYR A 135 3.49 11.15 3.65
CA TYR A 135 4.26 10.11 2.94
C TYR A 135 3.90 8.68 3.36
N GLY A 136 2.88 8.51 4.20
CA GLY A 136 2.45 7.19 4.65
C GLY A 136 1.15 7.21 5.44
N LEU A 137 0.55 6.04 5.59
CA LEU A 137 -0.61 5.82 6.45
C LEU A 137 -0.13 5.21 7.77
N LEU A 138 -0.47 5.84 8.90
CA LEU A 138 -0.12 5.31 10.21
C LEU A 138 -1.09 4.18 10.57
N LEU A 139 -0.62 2.94 10.47
CA LEU A 139 -1.44 1.77 10.73
C LEU A 139 -1.55 1.43 12.21
N LEU A 140 -0.41 1.37 12.91
CA LEU A 140 -0.32 0.95 14.30
C LEU A 140 0.47 1.98 15.11
N PRO A 141 -0.18 3.01 15.68
CA PRO A 141 0.47 3.83 16.69
C PRO A 141 0.80 2.95 17.90
N TYR A 142 2.02 3.08 18.42
CA TYR A 142 2.42 2.43 19.66
C TYR A 142 2.94 3.48 20.64
N GLY A 143 2.67 3.26 21.91
CA GLY A 143 3.14 4.09 23.01
C GLY A 143 3.78 3.22 24.08
N ASN A 144 4.64 3.84 24.89
CA ASN A 144 5.16 3.17 26.07
C ASN A 144 4.14 3.27 27.20
N LEU A 145 3.92 2.16 27.89
CA LEU A 145 3.11 2.10 29.10
C LEU A 145 4.01 1.64 30.25
N LEU A 146 3.87 2.28 31.41
CA LEU A 146 4.53 1.81 32.62
C LEU A 146 3.72 0.62 33.17
N TYR A 147 4.32 -0.55 33.12
CA TYR A 147 3.85 -1.72 33.85
C TYR A 147 4.70 -1.87 35.11
N TYR A 148 4.05 -1.99 36.26
CA TYR A 148 4.71 -2.26 37.52
C TYR A 148 3.95 -3.32 38.31
N ASN A 149 4.66 -4.02 39.18
CA ASN A 149 4.03 -4.92 40.13
C ASN A 149 3.58 -4.11 41.35
N GLU A 150 2.26 -3.91 41.47
CA GLU A 150 1.67 -3.10 42.54
C GLU A 150 2.11 -3.55 43.94
N LYS A 151 2.19 -4.87 44.16
CA LYS A 151 2.61 -5.43 45.44
C LYS A 151 4.07 -5.10 45.76
N ILE A 152 4.98 -5.31 44.81
CA ILE A 152 6.41 -5.01 45.03
C ILE A 152 6.61 -3.52 45.30
N LEU A 153 5.88 -2.65 44.60
CA LEU A 153 5.97 -1.22 44.82
C LEU A 153 5.46 -0.82 46.21
N GLN A 154 4.33 -1.38 46.65
CA GLN A 154 3.79 -1.17 48.01
C GLN A 154 4.72 -1.70 49.11
N ASP A 155 5.33 -2.88 48.91
CA ASP A 155 6.26 -3.47 49.87
C ASP A 155 7.56 -2.65 50.01
N ALA A 156 7.94 -1.86 48.98
CA ALA A 156 9.17 -1.08 48.94
C ALA A 156 9.07 0.32 49.59
N GLY A 157 7.85 0.83 49.85
CA GLY A 157 7.59 2.13 50.48
C GLY A 157 7.30 3.24 49.49
#